data_AF-A0A2N9M7L5-F1
#
_entry.id   AF-A0A2N9M7L5-F1
#
_cell.length_a   1.000
_cell.length_b   1.000
_cell.length_c   1.000
_cell.angle_alpha   90.00
_cell.angle_beta   90.00
_cell.angle_gamma   90.00
#
_symmetry.space_group_name_H-M   'P 1'
#
loop_
_entity.id
_entity.type
_entity.pdbx_description
1 polymer ?
#
loop_
_entity_poly.entity_id
_entity_poly.type
_entity_poly.pdbx_seq_one_letter_code
_entity_poly.pdbx_strand_id
1 'polypeptide(L)' 'MSVQPRDHTDAKAMSGRSDDAIFKVIKEGGPSIDKSVLMPPWGGTFSDEEIRDLVAHLRKLCKCSFGAAP' A
#
# COMPACT_ATOMS: atom_id res chain seq x y z
N MET A 1 0.64 6.78 -21.50
CA MET A 1 0.16 6.99 -20.11
C MET A 1 1.38 7.17 -19.22
N SER A 2 1.54 8.28 -18.50
CA SER A 2 2.75 8.54 -17.68
C SER A 2 2.52 8.38 -16.17
N VAL A 3 1.58 7.52 -15.76
CA VAL A 3 1.40 7.22 -14.34
C VAL A 3 2.48 6.23 -13.92
N GLN A 4 3.43 6.67 -13.10
CA GLN A 4 4.48 5.82 -12.59
C GLN A 4 4.03 5.11 -11.31
N PRO A 5 4.43 3.84 -11.11
CA PRO A 5 4.28 3.17 -9.82
C PRO A 5 4.96 3.95 -8.70
N ARG A 6 4.43 3.82 -7.49
CA ARG A 6 5.06 4.37 -6.29
C ARG A 6 6.32 3.58 -5.96
N ASP A 7 7.36 4.28 -5.54
CA ASP A 7 8.48 3.66 -4.83
C ASP A 7 8.06 3.27 -3.41
N HIS A 8 7.94 1.97 -3.17
CA HIS A 8 7.58 1.41 -1.85
C HIS A 8 8.79 1.23 -0.93
N THR A 9 10.00 1.58 -1.36
CA THR A 9 11.21 1.62 -0.52
C THR A 9 11.41 2.98 0.16
N ASP A 10 10.72 4.04 -0.31
CA ASP A 10 10.76 5.38 0.29
C ASP A 10 10.03 5.40 1.65
N ALA A 11 10.82 5.34 2.72
CA ALA A 11 10.34 5.40 4.10
C ALA A 11 9.48 6.64 4.37
N LYS A 12 9.87 7.82 3.89
CA LYS A 12 9.17 9.08 4.15
C LYS A 12 7.79 9.07 3.50
N ALA A 13 7.71 8.62 2.25
CA ALA A 13 6.42 8.50 1.57
C ALA A 13 5.54 7.44 2.23
N MET A 14 6.11 6.31 2.66
CA MET A 14 5.36 5.17 3.20
C MET A 14 4.92 5.35 4.66
N SER A 15 5.68 6.08 5.49
CA SER A 15 5.30 6.40 6.88
C SER A 15 4.04 7.25 6.99
N GLY A 16 3.69 8.02 5.95
CA GLY A 16 2.49 8.86 5.91
C GLY A 16 1.19 8.11 5.58
N ARG A 17 1.26 6.81 5.29
CA ARG A 17 0.08 5.97 5.00
C ARG A 17 -0.17 5.04 6.15
N SER A 18 -1.40 4.91 6.63
CA SER A 18 -1.75 3.92 7.66
C SER A 18 -1.79 2.51 7.09
N ASP A 19 -1.66 1.51 7.95
CA ASP A 19 -1.76 0.10 7.56
C ASP A 19 -3.14 -0.20 6.96
N ASP A 20 -4.21 0.36 7.52
CA ASP A 20 -5.58 0.22 6.99
C ASP A 20 -5.72 0.82 5.59
N ALA A 21 -5.09 1.96 5.31
CA ALA A 21 -5.13 2.57 3.99
C ALA A 21 -4.38 1.71 2.96
N ILE A 22 -3.24 1.12 3.35
CA ILE A 22 -2.48 0.19 2.51
C ILE A 22 -3.27 -1.11 2.29
N PHE A 23 -3.88 -1.66 3.34
CA PHE A 23 -4.76 -2.83 3.25
C PHE A 23 -5.92 -2.57 2.28
N LYS A 24 -6.64 -1.46 2.47
CA LYS A 24 -7.78 -1.07 1.64
C LYS A 24 -7.39 -0.94 0.18
N VAL A 25 -6.30 -0.24 -0.14
CA VAL A 25 -5.90 -0.05 -1.54
C VAL A 25 -5.41 -1.34 -2.20
N ILE A 26 -4.80 -2.27 -1.46
CA ILE A 26 -4.47 -3.59 -2.01
C ILE A 26 -5.75 -4.36 -2.31
N LYS A 27 -6.71 -4.36 -1.36
CA LYS A 27 -7.96 -5.12 -1.50
C LYS A 27 -8.87 -4.56 -2.60
N GLU A 28 -9.07 -3.25 -2.62
CA GLU A 28 -10.09 -2.55 -3.41
C GLU A 28 -9.52 -1.77 -4.61
N GLY A 29 -8.20 -1.72 -4.75
CA GLY A 29 -7.51 -1.03 -5.85
C GLY A 29 -7.37 0.47 -5.64
N GLY A 30 -6.71 1.14 -6.58
CA GLY A 30 -6.37 2.56 -6.51
C GLY A 30 -7.55 3.52 -6.32
N PRO A 31 -8.71 3.34 -6.99
CA PRO A 31 -9.86 4.21 -6.82
C PRO A 31 -10.39 4.30 -5.39
N SER A 32 -10.15 3.28 -4.55
CA SER A 32 -10.62 3.25 -3.15
C SER A 32 -10.01 4.32 -2.24
N ILE A 33 -8.92 4.96 -2.68
CA ILE A 33 -8.17 6.03 -1.99
C ILE A 33 -7.77 7.17 -2.94
N ASP A 34 -8.59 7.43 -3.97
CA ASP A 34 -8.36 8.48 -4.97
C ASP A 34 -6.97 8.37 -5.64
N LYS A 35 -6.61 7.15 -6.07
CA LYS A 35 -5.39 6.86 -6.83
C LYS A 35 -5.75 6.27 -8.20
N SER A 36 -4.73 6.01 -9.01
CA SER A 36 -4.89 5.57 -10.39
C SER A 36 -5.72 4.29 -10.52
N VAL A 37 -6.62 4.27 -11.49
CA VAL A 37 -7.36 3.06 -11.92
C VAL A 37 -6.45 1.92 -12.39
N LEU A 38 -5.17 2.20 -12.67
CA LEU A 38 -4.17 1.20 -13.06
C LEU A 38 -3.67 0.36 -11.87
N MET A 39 -4.08 0.68 -10.64
CA MET A 39 -3.87 -0.17 -9.47
C MET A 39 -5.10 -1.09 -9.31
N PRO A 40 -5.05 -2.35 -9.79
CA PRO A 40 -6.21 -3.24 -9.71
C PRO A 40 -6.51 -3.66 -8.27
N PRO A 41 -7.77 -4.05 -7.97
CA PRO A 41 -8.12 -4.68 -6.71
C PRO A 41 -7.56 -6.11 -6.64
N TRP A 42 -7.01 -6.50 -5.49
CA TRP A 42 -6.45 -7.83 -5.27
C TRP A 42 -7.26 -8.68 -4.27
N GLY A 43 -8.38 -8.18 -3.75
CA GLY A 43 -9.23 -8.90 -2.80
C GLY A 43 -9.90 -10.17 -3.33
N GLY A 44 -9.91 -10.38 -4.66
CA GLY A 44 -10.35 -11.64 -5.28
C GLY A 44 -9.23 -12.67 -5.45
N THR A 45 -7.98 -12.26 -5.24
CA THR A 45 -6.78 -13.10 -5.40
C THR A 45 -6.17 -13.49 -4.06
N PHE A 46 -6.17 -12.57 -3.09
CA PHE A 46 -5.62 -12.78 -1.76
C PHE A 46 -6.71 -12.71 -0.69
N SER A 47 -6.57 -13.54 0.33
CA SER A 47 -7.35 -13.45 1.57
C SER A 47 -6.99 -12.20 2.37
N ASP A 48 -7.84 -11.82 3.33
CA ASP A 48 -7.58 -10.68 4.22
C ASP A 48 -6.33 -10.91 5.10
N GLU A 49 -5.97 -12.16 5.38
CA GLU A 49 -4.75 -12.50 6.11
C GLU A 49 -3.51 -12.27 5.23
N GLU A 50 -3.52 -12.76 4.00
CA GLU A 50 -2.42 -12.54 3.04
C GLU A 50 -2.23 -11.06 2.70
N ILE A 51 -3.31 -10.28 2.61
CA ILE A 51 -3.19 -8.82 2.41
C ILE A 51 -2.53 -8.15 3.62
N ARG A 52 -2.83 -8.59 4.85
CA ARG A 52 -2.15 -8.08 6.05
C ARG A 52 -0.66 -8.45 6.05
N ASP A 53 -0.32 -9.64 5.59
CA ASP A 53 1.08 -10.06 5.41
C ASP A 53 1.81 -9.20 4.37
N LEU A 54 1.13 -8.83 3.27
CA LEU A 54 1.67 -7.89 2.28
C LEU A 54 1.89 -6.50 2.88
N VAL A 55 0.97 -5.99 3.71
CA VAL A 55 1.16 -4.72 4.43
C VAL A 55 2.40 -4.80 5.32
N ALA A 56 2.56 -5.89 6.09
CA ALA A 56 3.74 -6.10 6.92
C ALA A 56 5.03 -6.22 6.09
N HIS A 57 4.97 -6.85 4.92
CA HIS A 57 6.10 -6.92 3.99
C HIS A 57 6.49 -5.53 3.47
N LEU A 58 5.52 -4.68 3.10
CA LEU A 58 5.77 -3.30 2.69
C LEU A 58 6.45 -2.49 3.80
N ARG A 59 6.09 -2.70 5.07
CA ARG A 59 6.77 -2.07 6.21
C ARG A 59 8.23 -2.49 6.35
N LYS A 60 8.52 -3.77 6.13
CA LYS A 60 9.90 -4.27 6.08
C LYS A 60 10.67 -3.68 4.89
N LEU A 61 10.02 -3.57 3.74
CA LEU A 61 10.62 -3.06 2.50
C LEU A 61 11.00 -1.58 2.62
N CYS A 62 10.10 -0.73 3.14
CA CYS A 62 10.38 0.69 3.39
C CYS A 62 11.22 0.95 4.64
N LYS A 63 11.43 -0.08 5.49
CA LYS A 63 12.03 0.06 6.83
C LYS A 63 11.36 1.15 7.66
N CYS A 64 10.03 1.20 7.60
CA CYS A 64 9.23 2.30 8.15
C CYS A 64 8.02 1.79 8.93
N SER A 65 7.46 2.64 9.79
CA SER A 65 6.18 2.42 10.47
C SER A 65 5.28 3.65 10.33
N PHE A 66 3.97 3.46 10.40
CA PHE A 66 3.04 4.59 10.32
C PHE A 66 3.29 5.58 11.44
N GLY A 67 3.39 6.87 11.11
CA GLY A 67 3.62 7.93 12.10
C GLY A 67 5.04 7.97 12.68
N ALA A 68 5.97 7.13 12.22
CA ALA A 68 7.38 7.35 12.51
C ALA A 68 7.81 8.70 11.95
N ALA A 69 8.25 9.60 12.83
CA ALA A 69 8.90 10.85 12.42
C ALA A 69 10.13 10.51 11.55
N PRO A 70 10.41 11.30 10.50
CA PRO A 70 11.55 11.08 9.62
C PRO A 70 12.89 11.19 10.35
#